data_AF-A0A2S2PRX0-F1
#
_entry.id   AF-A0A2S2PRX0-F1
#
_cell.length_a   1.000
_cell.length_b   1.000
_cell.length_c   1.000
_cell.angle_alpha   90.00
_cell.angle_beta   90.00
_cell.angle_gamma   90.00
#
_symmetry.space_group_name_H-M   'P 1'
#
loop_
_entity.id
_entity.type
_entity.pdbx_description
1 polymer ?
#
loop_
_entity_poly.entity_id
_entity_poly.type
_entity_poly.pdbx_seq_one_letter_code
_entity_poly.pdbx_strand_id
1 'polypeptide(L)'
;MTDSYLMNLEILQNESNLKKLSKLNSVHNHSEWTTDIVSVNGYNDIYSNAIVLPAGMLQLPFYHKSRIQALNYGMVGLVVGHEIMHAFDDSGRMYDKHGNRRQWWTQETMETFSIKAECFVQQYNNYSLTVLGNQVKINGQMTQNENIADIGGLSHAYMAYQKYVSKHGVENRLPGLEDLSAEQLFFIGFSSIWCESTTEQTLLNDLLTDVHSPGKIRVLGTLSNSNEFSKAFRCPIGSPMNPPKKCKIW
;
A
#
# COMPACT_ATOMS: atom_id res chain seq x y z
N MET A 1 -4.70 -7.98 -37.77
CA MET A 1 -3.98 -6.69 -37.72
C MET A 1 -3.66 -6.27 -39.14
N THR A 2 -3.72 -4.96 -39.41
CA THR A 2 -3.35 -4.35 -40.69
C THR A 2 -1.95 -3.74 -40.60
N ASP A 3 -1.41 -3.26 -41.72
CA ASP A 3 -0.13 -2.55 -41.74
C ASP A 3 -0.23 -1.10 -41.21
N SER A 4 -1.43 -0.63 -40.86
CA SER A 4 -1.68 0.70 -40.32
C SER A 4 -1.75 0.68 -38.79
N TYR A 5 -0.81 1.35 -38.14
CA TYR A 5 -0.80 1.49 -36.68
C TYR A 5 -2.09 2.12 -36.14
N LEU A 6 -2.55 3.22 -36.75
CA LEU A 6 -3.79 3.89 -36.34
C LEU A 6 -5.00 2.95 -36.45
N MET A 7 -5.11 2.23 -37.56
CA MET A 7 -6.21 1.31 -37.77
C MET A 7 -6.18 0.14 -36.77
N ASN A 8 -4.99 -0.36 -36.42
CA ASN A 8 -4.85 -1.37 -35.37
C ASN A 8 -5.32 -0.84 -34.02
N LEU A 9 -5.01 0.41 -33.65
CA LEU A 9 -5.51 1.02 -32.41
C LEU A 9 -7.04 1.14 -32.39
N GLU A 10 -7.64 1.60 -33.49
CA GLU A 10 -9.10 1.70 -33.61
C GLU A 10 -9.80 0.34 -33.48
N ILE A 11 -9.24 -0.69 -34.13
CA ILE A 11 -9.74 -2.06 -34.02
C ILE A 11 -9.68 -2.54 -32.57
N LEU A 12 -8.52 -2.40 -31.90
CA LEU A 12 -8.35 -2.83 -30.51
C LEU A 12 -9.29 -2.10 -29.55
N GLN A 13 -9.47 -0.79 -29.73
CA GLN A 13 -10.40 -0.01 -28.93
C GLN A 13 -11.84 -0.47 -29.11
N ASN A 14 -12.25 -0.72 -30.36
CA ASN A 14 -13.59 -1.20 -30.66
C ASN A 14 -13.84 -2.60 -30.06
N GLU A 15 -12.90 -3.53 -30.23
CA GLU A 15 -12.99 -4.87 -29.63
C GLU A 15 -13.05 -4.82 -28.10
N SER A 16 -12.24 -3.97 -27.46
CA SER A 16 -12.27 -3.75 -26.01
C SER A 16 -13.63 -3.24 -25.54
N ASN A 17 -14.23 -2.28 -26.26
CA ASN A 17 -15.54 -1.75 -25.95
C ASN A 17 -16.65 -2.80 -26.11
N LEU A 18 -16.64 -3.55 -27.21
CA LEU A 18 -17.61 -4.63 -27.46
C LEU A 18 -17.49 -5.73 -26.39
N LYS A 19 -16.27 -6.09 -25.97
CA LYS A 19 -16.05 -7.05 -24.87
C LYS A 19 -16.57 -6.55 -23.53
N LYS A 20 -16.50 -5.24 -23.24
CA LYS A 20 -17.10 -4.67 -22.03
C LYS A 20 -18.62 -4.70 -22.10
N LEU A 21 -19.20 -4.32 -23.24
CA LEU A 21 -20.65 -4.30 -23.45
C LEU A 21 -21.26 -5.70 -23.41
N SER A 22 -20.56 -6.72 -23.93
CA SER A 22 -21.06 -8.10 -23.90
C SER A 22 -21.24 -8.66 -22.49
N LYS A 23 -20.59 -8.05 -21.48
CA LYS A 23 -20.71 -8.47 -20.07
C LYS A 23 -21.96 -7.97 -19.36
N LEU A 24 -22.72 -7.03 -19.92
CA LEU A 24 -23.87 -6.40 -19.25
C LEU A 24 -24.92 -7.40 -18.75
N ASN A 25 -25.12 -8.50 -19.48
CA ASN A 25 -26.09 -9.55 -19.13
C ASN A 25 -25.42 -10.84 -18.64
N SER A 26 -24.13 -10.79 -18.31
CA SER A 26 -23.38 -11.93 -17.79
C SER A 26 -23.21 -11.83 -16.28
N VAL A 27 -23.07 -12.98 -15.61
CA VAL A 27 -22.71 -13.02 -14.19
C VAL A 27 -21.26 -12.58 -14.04
N HIS A 28 -20.96 -11.80 -13.00
CA HIS A 28 -19.60 -11.36 -12.69
C HIS A 28 -18.66 -12.56 -12.56
N ASN A 29 -17.55 -12.52 -13.28
CA ASN A 29 -16.54 -13.57 -13.24
C ASN A 29 -15.46 -13.21 -12.21
N HIS A 30 -15.54 -13.81 -11.04
CA HIS A 30 -14.59 -13.59 -9.93
C HIS A 30 -13.15 -14.06 -10.22
N SER A 31 -12.90 -14.74 -11.33
CA SER A 31 -11.55 -15.15 -11.76
C SER A 31 -10.93 -14.21 -12.79
N GLU A 32 -11.65 -13.19 -13.25
CA GLU A 32 -11.12 -12.24 -14.25
C GLU A 32 -10.25 -11.17 -13.60
N TRP A 33 -9.07 -10.92 -14.18
CA TRP A 33 -8.15 -9.89 -13.71
C TRP A 33 -8.33 -8.59 -14.49
N THR A 34 -8.10 -7.48 -13.80
CA THR A 34 -8.16 -6.13 -14.39
C THR A 34 -6.80 -5.65 -14.91
N THR A 35 -5.75 -6.43 -14.67
CA THR A 35 -4.36 -6.12 -15.04
C THR A 35 -3.67 -7.31 -15.71
N ASP A 36 -2.59 -7.03 -16.45
CA ASP A 36 -1.76 -8.05 -17.08
C ASP A 36 -0.85 -8.76 -16.06
N ILE A 37 -0.47 -10.01 -16.33
CA ILE A 37 0.46 -10.79 -15.51
C ILE A 37 1.85 -10.13 -15.37
N VAL A 38 2.26 -9.34 -16.37
CA VAL A 38 3.55 -8.62 -16.37
C VAL A 38 3.51 -7.28 -15.62
N SER A 39 2.33 -6.83 -15.17
CA SER A 39 2.20 -5.59 -14.42
C SER A 39 2.97 -5.63 -13.10
N VAL A 40 3.67 -4.54 -12.77
CA VAL A 40 4.34 -4.37 -11.48
C VAL A 40 3.43 -3.55 -10.56
N ASN A 41 2.40 -4.21 -10.04
CA ASN A 41 1.45 -3.59 -9.11
C ASN A 41 0.77 -4.64 -8.21
N GLY A 42 0.09 -4.21 -7.15
CA GLY A 42 -0.90 -4.99 -6.41
C GLY A 42 -2.28 -4.34 -6.53
N TYR A 43 -3.35 -5.10 -6.33
CA TYR A 43 -4.67 -4.50 -6.14
C TYR A 43 -5.62 -5.41 -5.34
N ASN A 44 -6.60 -4.78 -4.70
CA ASN A 44 -7.77 -5.41 -4.14
C ASN A 44 -8.95 -5.31 -5.12
N ASP A 45 -9.52 -6.46 -5.51
CA ASP A 45 -10.82 -6.53 -6.18
C ASP A 45 -11.92 -6.70 -5.14
N ILE A 46 -12.55 -5.60 -4.77
CA ILE A 46 -13.64 -5.55 -3.79
C ILE A 46 -14.83 -6.44 -4.22
N TYR A 47 -15.16 -6.51 -5.52
CA TYR A 47 -16.31 -7.28 -5.99
C TYR A 47 -16.05 -8.79 -5.93
N SER A 48 -14.79 -9.19 -6.01
CA SER A 48 -14.37 -10.58 -5.85
C SER A 48 -13.82 -10.91 -4.47
N ASN A 49 -13.73 -9.92 -3.58
CA ASN A 49 -13.08 -10.02 -2.28
C ASN A 49 -11.73 -10.75 -2.38
N ALA A 50 -10.91 -10.30 -3.34
CA ALA A 50 -9.65 -10.96 -3.70
C ALA A 50 -8.52 -9.93 -3.76
N ILE A 51 -7.33 -10.34 -3.32
CA ILE A 51 -6.10 -9.60 -3.59
C ILE A 51 -5.40 -10.26 -4.77
N VAL A 52 -4.82 -9.45 -5.66
CA VAL A 52 -4.12 -9.94 -6.84
C VAL A 52 -2.72 -9.36 -6.88
N LEU A 53 -1.74 -10.27 -7.01
CA LEU A 53 -0.33 -9.95 -7.16
C LEU A 53 0.16 -10.60 -8.47
N PRO A 54 0.26 -9.83 -9.57
CA PRO A 54 0.78 -10.33 -10.83
C PRO A 54 2.24 -10.77 -10.71
N ALA A 55 2.69 -11.63 -11.63
CA ALA A 55 4.05 -12.15 -11.62
C ALA A 55 5.10 -11.03 -11.76
N GLY A 56 4.77 -9.94 -12.46
CA GLY A 56 5.61 -8.74 -12.56
C GLY A 56 5.92 -8.08 -11.20
N MET A 57 5.07 -8.27 -10.19
CA MET A 57 5.32 -7.78 -8.82
C MET A 57 6.21 -8.73 -8.02
N LEU A 58 6.22 -10.03 -8.35
CA LEU A 58 6.88 -11.09 -7.58
C LEU A 58 8.35 -11.32 -8.00
N GLN A 59 9.09 -10.22 -8.13
CA GLN A 59 10.50 -10.20 -8.51
C GLN A 59 11.30 -9.24 -7.64
N LEU A 60 12.61 -9.13 -7.86
CA LEU A 60 13.42 -8.11 -7.19
C LEU A 60 12.95 -6.69 -7.59
N PRO A 61 12.91 -5.72 -6.66
CA PRO A 61 13.32 -5.84 -5.26
C PRO A 61 12.26 -6.46 -4.34
N PHE A 62 10.99 -6.59 -4.73
CA PHE A 62 9.89 -6.98 -3.83
C PHE A 62 9.98 -8.39 -3.24
N TYR A 63 10.45 -9.37 -4.02
CA TYR A 63 10.55 -10.77 -3.59
C TYR A 63 11.77 -11.48 -4.16
N HIS A 64 12.42 -12.28 -3.32
CA HIS A 64 13.37 -13.28 -3.76
C HIS A 64 13.40 -14.46 -2.78
N LYS A 65 13.38 -15.69 -3.27
CA LYS A 65 13.32 -16.88 -2.39
C LYS A 65 14.57 -17.09 -1.53
N SER A 66 15.73 -16.65 -2.01
CA SER A 66 17.03 -16.93 -1.37
C SER A 66 17.59 -15.79 -0.50
N ARG A 67 16.82 -14.72 -0.27
CA ARG A 67 17.25 -13.62 0.62
C ARG A 67 16.64 -13.78 2.01
N ILE A 68 17.12 -13.00 2.97
CA ILE A 68 16.54 -12.97 4.32
C ILE A 68 15.06 -12.59 4.26
N GLN A 69 14.26 -13.25 5.09
CA GLN A 69 12.83 -13.08 5.14
C GLN A 69 12.44 -11.71 5.66
N ALA A 70 13.25 -11.07 6.51
CA ALA A 70 13.01 -9.70 6.95
C ALA A 70 12.75 -8.74 5.77
N LEU A 71 13.51 -8.89 4.67
CA LEU A 71 13.30 -8.10 3.45
C LEU A 71 12.06 -8.53 2.68
N ASN A 72 11.77 -9.84 2.57
CA ASN A 72 10.54 -10.31 1.93
C ASN A 72 9.29 -9.80 2.66
N TYR A 73 9.24 -9.92 3.98
CA TYR A 73 8.12 -9.43 4.78
C TYR A 73 8.04 -7.90 4.76
N GLY A 74 9.17 -7.19 4.81
CA GLY A 74 9.18 -5.72 4.74
C GLY A 74 8.78 -5.16 3.37
N MET A 75 8.91 -5.95 2.30
CA MET A 75 8.61 -5.55 0.93
C MET A 75 7.33 -6.20 0.43
N VAL A 76 7.38 -7.37 -0.23
CA VAL A 76 6.15 -8.03 -0.72
C VAL A 76 5.16 -8.35 0.40
N GLY A 77 5.62 -8.59 1.63
CA GLY A 77 4.74 -8.78 2.79
C GLY A 77 3.95 -7.52 3.14
N LEU A 78 4.55 -6.32 3.01
CA LEU A 78 3.83 -5.05 3.09
C LEU A 78 2.74 -5.01 2.03
N VAL A 79 3.10 -5.27 0.77
CA VAL A 79 2.16 -5.15 -0.36
C VAL A 79 0.96 -6.09 -0.16
N VAL A 80 1.21 -7.34 0.22
CA VAL A 80 0.13 -8.28 0.59
C VAL A 80 -0.73 -7.70 1.71
N GLY A 81 -0.10 -7.17 2.77
CA GLY A 81 -0.82 -6.56 3.88
C GLY A 81 -1.66 -5.36 3.45
N HIS A 82 -1.10 -4.49 2.62
CA HIS A 82 -1.73 -3.30 2.06
C HIS A 82 -2.98 -3.66 1.25
N GLU A 83 -2.88 -4.63 0.33
CA GLU A 83 -4.05 -5.08 -0.45
C GLU A 83 -5.13 -5.73 0.41
N ILE A 84 -4.76 -6.41 1.51
CA ILE A 84 -5.75 -6.93 2.46
C ILE A 84 -6.44 -5.80 3.19
N MET A 85 -5.71 -4.75 3.58
CA MET A 85 -6.30 -3.60 4.28
C MET A 85 -7.32 -2.84 3.43
N HIS A 86 -7.20 -2.85 2.10
CA HIS A 86 -8.22 -2.27 1.22
C HIS A 86 -9.59 -2.92 1.36
N ALA A 87 -9.69 -4.18 1.81
CA ALA A 87 -10.98 -4.79 2.12
C ALA A 87 -11.66 -4.16 3.36
N PHE A 88 -10.91 -3.39 4.14
CA PHE A 88 -11.36 -2.82 5.42
C PHE A 88 -11.13 -1.29 5.51
N ASP A 89 -10.64 -0.62 4.47
CA ASP A 89 -10.55 0.85 4.45
C ASP A 89 -11.95 1.51 4.39
N ASP A 90 -12.03 2.83 4.27
CA ASP A 90 -13.34 3.52 4.30
C ASP A 90 -14.25 3.11 3.13
N SER A 91 -13.67 2.70 2.00
CA SER A 91 -14.40 2.18 0.84
C SER A 91 -14.71 0.70 0.98
N GLY A 92 -13.70 -0.12 1.28
CA GLY A 92 -13.81 -1.58 1.34
C GLY A 92 -14.76 -2.07 2.43
N ARG A 93 -14.79 -1.41 3.58
CA ARG A 93 -15.70 -1.76 4.69
C ARG A 93 -17.18 -1.72 4.30
N MET A 94 -17.56 -1.06 3.20
CA MET A 94 -18.94 -1.03 2.73
C MET A 94 -19.37 -2.32 2.03
N TYR A 95 -18.46 -3.27 1.81
CA TYR A 95 -18.69 -4.50 1.06
C TYR A 95 -18.54 -5.72 1.97
N ASP A 96 -19.47 -6.67 1.85
CA ASP A 96 -19.41 -7.91 2.61
C ASP A 96 -18.45 -8.93 1.97
N LYS A 97 -18.31 -10.10 2.60
CA LYS A 97 -17.40 -11.17 2.15
C LYS A 97 -17.65 -11.69 0.71
N HIS A 98 -18.78 -11.34 0.10
CA HIS A 98 -19.16 -11.71 -1.25
C HIS A 98 -19.02 -10.54 -2.24
N GLY A 99 -18.46 -9.40 -1.82
CA GLY A 99 -18.33 -8.21 -2.64
C GLY A 99 -19.64 -7.45 -2.85
N ASN A 100 -20.67 -7.71 -2.02
CA ASN A 100 -21.93 -6.97 -2.10
C ASN A 100 -21.86 -5.73 -1.22
N ARG A 101 -22.26 -4.57 -1.76
CA ARG A 101 -22.38 -3.35 -0.97
C ARG A 101 -23.51 -3.50 0.05
N ARG A 102 -23.15 -3.64 1.32
CA ARG A 102 -24.08 -3.88 2.43
C ARG A 102 -23.51 -3.31 3.71
N GLN A 103 -24.37 -2.73 4.55
CA GLN A 103 -23.97 -2.42 5.91
C GLN A 103 -23.87 -3.71 6.73
N TRP A 104 -22.65 -4.09 7.12
CA TRP A 104 -22.37 -5.26 7.96
C TRP A 104 -21.70 -4.90 9.29
N TRP A 105 -21.40 -3.62 9.52
CA TRP A 105 -20.93 -3.12 10.81
C TRP A 105 -22.07 -2.55 11.65
N THR A 106 -21.93 -2.65 12.96
CA THR A 106 -22.79 -1.92 13.89
C THR A 106 -22.50 -0.42 13.79
N GLN A 107 -23.48 0.39 14.19
CA GLN A 107 -23.33 1.85 14.23
C GLN A 107 -22.11 2.28 15.07
N GLU A 108 -21.95 1.68 16.25
CA GLU A 108 -20.81 1.93 17.14
C GLU A 108 -19.45 1.62 16.49
N THR A 109 -19.36 0.53 15.71
CA THR A 109 -18.12 0.17 15.00
C THR A 109 -17.78 1.21 13.93
N MET A 110 -18.78 1.68 13.18
CA MET A 110 -18.56 2.74 12.19
C MET A 110 -18.13 4.05 12.82
N GLU A 111 -18.77 4.48 13.90
CA GLU A 111 -18.40 5.71 14.60
C GLU A 111 -16.96 5.62 15.13
N THR A 112 -16.60 4.48 15.73
CA THR A 112 -15.24 4.22 16.20
C THR A 112 -14.22 4.23 15.06
N PHE A 113 -14.57 3.61 13.92
CA PHE A 113 -13.73 3.64 12.73
C PHE A 113 -13.52 5.07 12.23
N SER A 114 -14.60 5.86 12.07
CA SER A 114 -14.51 7.25 11.61
C SER A 114 -13.62 8.10 12.53
N ILE A 115 -13.76 7.96 13.85
CA ILE A 115 -12.91 8.67 14.82
C ILE A 115 -11.44 8.28 14.65
N LYS A 116 -11.15 7.00 14.46
CA LYS A 116 -9.77 6.53 14.26
C LYS A 116 -9.21 6.96 12.91
N ALA A 117 -10.01 6.89 11.85
CA ALA A 117 -9.64 7.27 10.48
C ALA A 117 -9.33 8.77 10.38
N GLU A 118 -10.02 9.62 11.14
CA GLU A 118 -9.75 11.06 11.24
C GLU A 118 -8.34 11.36 11.75
N CYS A 119 -7.74 10.48 12.58
CA CYS A 119 -6.35 10.62 13.00
C CYS A 119 -5.38 10.67 11.81
N PHE A 120 -5.64 9.85 10.79
CA PHE A 120 -4.80 9.76 9.59
C PHE A 120 -4.93 11.03 8.75
N VAL A 121 -6.16 11.53 8.57
CA VAL A 121 -6.39 12.81 7.88
C VAL A 121 -5.60 13.93 8.54
N GLN A 122 -5.71 14.04 9.87
CA GLN A 122 -5.00 15.05 10.65
C GLN A 122 -3.47 14.90 10.57
N GLN A 123 -2.97 13.67 10.65
CA GLN A 123 -1.54 13.42 10.54
C GLN A 123 -1.01 13.86 9.16
N TYR A 124 -1.65 13.41 8.10
CA TYR A 124 -1.13 13.64 6.74
C TYR A 124 -1.32 15.09 6.30
N ASN A 125 -2.35 15.80 6.75
CA ASN A 125 -2.51 17.24 6.54
C ASN A 125 -1.37 18.10 7.15
N ASN A 126 -0.56 17.54 8.04
CA ASN A 126 0.61 18.22 8.62
C ASN A 126 1.88 18.02 7.81
N TYR A 127 1.88 17.16 6.79
CA TYR A 127 3.00 17.04 5.87
C TYR A 127 2.89 18.07 4.75
N SER A 128 4.05 18.59 4.33
CA SER A 128 4.18 19.43 3.15
C SER A 128 5.45 19.08 2.38
N LEU A 129 5.43 19.34 1.08
CA LEU A 129 6.57 19.24 0.19
C LEU A 129 6.79 20.58 -0.51
N THR A 130 8.06 20.92 -0.74
CA THR A 130 8.42 22.06 -1.58
C THR A 130 8.28 21.65 -3.05
N VAL A 131 7.44 22.36 -3.81
CA VAL A 131 7.21 22.10 -5.23
C VAL A 131 7.13 23.43 -5.97
N LEU A 132 7.95 23.62 -7.00
CA LEU A 132 8.03 24.88 -7.76
C LEU A 132 8.25 26.09 -6.84
N GLY A 133 9.08 25.92 -5.80
CA GLY A 133 9.38 26.94 -4.80
C GLY A 133 8.28 27.20 -3.75
N ASN A 134 7.15 26.49 -3.78
CA ASN A 134 6.03 26.68 -2.84
C ASN A 134 5.87 25.49 -1.89
N GLN A 135 5.39 25.72 -0.66
CA GLN A 135 4.97 24.64 0.24
C GLN A 135 3.58 24.16 -0.15
N VAL A 136 3.47 22.91 -0.62
CA VAL A 136 2.20 22.25 -0.93
C VAL A 136 1.92 21.21 0.15
N LYS A 137 0.73 21.28 0.77
CA LYS A 137 0.31 20.33 1.80
C LYS A 137 -0.20 19.04 1.18
N ILE A 138 0.03 17.92 1.86
CA ILE A 138 -0.61 16.65 1.51
C ILE A 138 -2.10 16.73 1.88
N ASN A 139 -2.96 16.30 0.97
CA ASN A 139 -4.39 16.19 1.24
C ASN A 139 -4.66 14.85 1.97
N GLY A 140 -4.72 14.91 3.30
CA GLY A 140 -4.95 13.75 4.16
C GLY A 140 -6.32 13.10 3.96
N GLN A 141 -7.31 13.85 3.46
CA GLN A 141 -8.64 13.29 3.13
C GLN A 141 -8.60 12.49 1.83
N MET A 142 -7.92 13.02 0.81
CA MET A 142 -7.76 12.34 -0.48
C MET A 142 -6.94 11.05 -0.34
N THR A 143 -5.90 11.08 0.51
CA THR A 143 -4.96 9.97 0.67
C THR A 143 -5.32 8.98 1.77
N GLN A 144 -6.46 9.17 2.44
CA GLN A 144 -6.80 8.48 3.68
C GLN A 144 -6.78 6.95 3.57
N ASN A 145 -7.41 6.39 2.52
CA ASN A 145 -7.52 4.94 2.34
C ASN A 145 -6.15 4.28 2.16
N GLU A 146 -5.32 4.85 1.27
CA GLU A 146 -3.94 4.39 1.03
C GLU A 146 -3.08 4.48 2.29
N ASN A 147 -3.23 5.57 3.05
CA ASN A 147 -2.50 5.76 4.30
C ASN A 147 -2.91 4.75 5.38
N ILE A 148 -4.20 4.41 5.47
CA ILE A 148 -4.71 3.34 6.35
C ILE A 148 -4.13 1.99 5.91
N ALA A 149 -4.11 1.72 4.61
CA ALA A 149 -3.61 0.49 4.04
C ALA A 149 -2.10 0.30 4.26
N ASP A 150 -1.31 1.36 4.13
CA ASP A 150 0.14 1.33 4.43
C ASP A 150 0.43 1.00 5.89
N ILE A 151 -0.23 1.70 6.81
CA ILE A 151 0.02 1.53 8.26
C ILE A 151 -0.48 0.17 8.72
N GLY A 152 -1.68 -0.23 8.30
CA GLY A 152 -2.22 -1.55 8.60
C GLY A 152 -1.38 -2.68 7.97
N GLY A 153 -0.99 -2.51 6.71
CA GLY A 153 -0.18 -3.46 5.96
C GLY A 153 1.19 -3.68 6.59
N LEU A 154 1.89 -2.61 6.95
CA LEU A 154 3.21 -2.71 7.58
C LEU A 154 3.11 -3.38 8.96
N SER A 155 2.11 -3.01 9.76
CA SER A 155 1.85 -3.60 11.07
C SER A 155 1.64 -5.12 10.97
N HIS A 156 0.78 -5.57 10.05
CA HIS A 156 0.51 -6.99 9.83
C HIS A 156 1.70 -7.74 9.24
N ALA A 157 2.43 -7.12 8.30
CA ALA A 157 3.64 -7.69 7.74
C ALA A 157 4.72 -7.90 8.81
N TYR A 158 4.89 -6.95 9.72
CA TYR A 158 5.82 -7.07 10.84
C TYR A 158 5.37 -8.14 11.83
N MET A 159 4.09 -8.21 12.17
CA MET A 159 3.54 -9.28 13.01
C MET A 159 3.77 -10.67 12.37
N ALA A 160 3.59 -10.79 11.06
CA ALA A 160 3.86 -12.02 10.33
C ALA A 160 5.35 -12.39 10.34
N TYR A 161 6.24 -11.39 10.19
CA TYR A 161 7.68 -11.59 10.32
C TYR A 161 8.08 -12.07 11.72
N GLN A 162 7.52 -11.47 12.78
CA GLN A 162 7.79 -11.91 14.16
C GLN A 162 7.32 -13.35 14.41
N LYS A 163 6.19 -13.77 13.80
CA LYS A 163 5.77 -15.19 13.82
C LYS A 163 6.72 -16.11 13.06
N TYR A 164 7.30 -15.63 11.96
CA TYR A 164 8.33 -16.38 11.25
C TYR A 164 9.58 -16.57 12.13
N VAL A 165 10.06 -15.51 12.76
CA VAL A 165 11.23 -15.53 13.66
C VAL A 165 11.00 -16.43 14.88
N SER A 166 9.80 -16.40 15.48
CA SER A 166 9.50 -17.27 16.64
C SER A 166 9.53 -18.76 16.28
N LYS A 167 9.27 -19.12 15.02
CA LYS A 167 9.28 -20.50 14.53
C LYS A 167 10.65 -20.96 14.00
N HIS A 168 11.43 -20.07 13.39
CA HIS A 168 12.66 -20.43 12.67
C HIS A 168 13.94 -19.86 13.30
N GLY A 169 13.82 -19.04 14.34
CA GLY A 169 14.93 -18.32 14.95
C GLY A 169 15.22 -16.97 14.27
N VAL A 170 16.09 -16.20 14.91
CA VAL A 170 16.57 -14.92 14.37
C VAL A 170 17.47 -15.18 13.17
N GLU A 171 17.26 -14.41 12.10
CA GLU A 171 18.04 -14.55 10.87
C GLU A 171 19.47 -14.00 11.03
N ASN A 172 20.39 -14.56 10.25
CA ASN A 172 21.77 -14.08 10.21
C ASN A 172 21.84 -12.65 9.66
N ARG A 173 22.81 -11.87 10.15
CA ARG A 173 23.10 -10.54 9.62
C ARG A 173 23.63 -10.65 8.19
N LEU A 174 23.37 -9.62 7.38
CA LEU A 174 23.84 -9.56 6.01
C LEU A 174 25.32 -9.13 5.96
N PRO A 175 26.16 -9.76 5.13
CA PRO A 175 27.53 -9.31 4.91
C PRO A 175 27.58 -7.86 4.40
N GLY A 176 28.44 -7.03 4.99
CA GLY A 176 28.54 -5.60 4.73
C GLY A 176 27.47 -4.72 5.39
N LEU A 177 26.52 -5.32 6.10
CA LEU A 177 25.48 -4.65 6.90
C LEU A 177 25.38 -5.28 8.29
N GLU A 178 26.50 -5.77 8.81
CA GLU A 178 26.58 -6.49 10.08
C GLU A 178 26.23 -5.61 11.27
N ASP A 179 26.12 -4.30 11.14
CA ASP A 179 25.66 -3.40 12.21
C ASP A 179 24.14 -3.32 12.29
N LEU A 180 23.41 -3.82 11.29
CA LEU A 180 21.95 -3.79 11.24
C LEU A 180 21.36 -5.13 11.68
N SER A 181 20.32 -5.07 12.52
CA SER A 181 19.50 -6.24 12.86
C SER A 181 18.55 -6.60 11.72
N ALA A 182 18.02 -7.83 11.74
CA ALA A 182 17.02 -8.24 10.77
C ALA A 182 15.73 -7.39 10.87
N GLU A 183 15.32 -6.98 12.07
CA GLU A 183 14.21 -6.04 12.27
C GLU A 183 14.49 -4.66 11.67
N GLN A 184 15.72 -4.14 11.77
CA GLN A 184 16.07 -2.89 11.10
C GLN A 184 16.04 -3.06 9.58
N LEU A 185 16.52 -4.20 9.07
CA LEU A 185 16.48 -4.53 7.64
C LEU A 185 15.04 -4.70 7.13
N PHE A 186 14.08 -5.16 7.95
CA PHE A 186 12.67 -5.16 7.60
C PHE A 186 12.17 -3.74 7.26
N PHE A 187 12.41 -2.76 8.14
CA PHE A 187 11.96 -1.38 7.93
C PHE A 187 12.75 -0.65 6.84
N ILE A 188 14.03 -0.98 6.66
CA ILE A 188 14.83 -0.50 5.51
C ILE A 188 14.27 -1.07 4.22
N GLY A 189 13.90 -2.36 4.18
CA GLY A 189 13.28 -3.00 3.04
C GLY A 189 11.98 -2.31 2.65
N PHE A 190 11.09 -2.10 3.61
CA PHE A 190 9.88 -1.28 3.45
C PHE A 190 10.19 0.10 2.88
N SER A 191 11.19 0.80 3.43
CA SER A 191 11.46 2.18 3.00
C SER A 191 12.05 2.23 1.59
N SER A 192 12.83 1.22 1.22
CA SER A 192 13.54 1.20 -0.06
C SER A 192 12.66 1.01 -1.29
N ILE A 193 11.49 0.37 -1.14
CA ILE A 193 10.53 0.23 -2.26
C ILE A 193 9.82 1.55 -2.59
N TRP A 194 9.92 2.55 -1.71
CA TRP A 194 9.36 3.89 -1.89
C TRP A 194 10.42 4.94 -2.25
N CYS A 195 11.63 4.51 -2.58
CA CYS A 195 12.65 5.40 -3.14
C CYS A 195 12.21 5.88 -4.53
N GLU A 196 11.90 7.16 -4.65
CA GLU A 196 11.42 7.77 -5.89
C GLU A 196 12.10 9.13 -6.14
N SER A 197 12.11 9.54 -7.40
CA SER A 197 12.48 10.89 -7.82
C SER A 197 11.62 11.27 -9.02
N THR A 198 10.92 12.40 -8.91
CA THR A 198 9.99 12.89 -9.93
C THR A 198 10.26 14.35 -10.25
N THR A 199 9.77 14.82 -11.39
CA THR A 199 9.83 16.26 -11.73
C THR A 199 8.88 17.04 -10.82
N GLU A 200 9.16 18.32 -10.57
CA GLU A 200 8.26 19.15 -9.76
C GLU A 200 6.85 19.25 -10.36
N GLN A 201 6.73 19.22 -11.69
CA GLN A 201 5.44 19.22 -12.39
C GLN A 201 4.66 17.93 -12.15
N THR A 202 5.34 16.77 -12.22
CA THR A 202 4.74 15.47 -11.90
C THR A 202 4.31 15.44 -10.44
N LEU A 203 5.19 15.84 -9.52
CA LEU A 203 4.87 15.88 -8.10
C LEU A 203 3.68 16.80 -7.80
N LEU A 204 3.59 17.97 -8.44
CA LEU A 204 2.43 18.85 -8.28
C LEU A 204 1.15 18.18 -8.79
N ASN A 205 1.19 17.51 -9.95
CA ASN A 205 0.04 16.79 -10.49
C ASN A 205 -0.40 15.67 -9.53
N ASP A 206 0.54 14.88 -9.03
CA ASP A 206 0.24 13.75 -8.14
C ASP A 206 -0.36 14.25 -6.82
N LEU A 207 0.17 15.33 -6.25
CA LEU A 207 -0.40 15.97 -5.05
C LEU A 207 -1.85 16.44 -5.22
N LEU A 208 -2.30 16.66 -6.46
CA LEU A 208 -3.65 17.10 -6.79
C LEU A 208 -4.58 15.97 -7.24
N THR A 209 -4.04 14.85 -7.71
CA THR A 209 -4.82 13.83 -8.45
C THR A 209 -4.61 12.40 -7.98
N ASP A 210 -3.46 12.08 -7.38
CA ASP A 210 -3.16 10.74 -6.90
C ASP A 210 -3.73 10.51 -5.50
N VAL A 211 -4.40 9.38 -5.32
CA VAL A 211 -4.91 8.95 -4.02
C VAL A 211 -3.79 8.43 -3.11
N HIS A 212 -2.61 8.17 -3.65
CA HIS A 212 -1.45 7.79 -2.84
C HIS A 212 -0.70 9.02 -2.34
N SER A 213 -0.25 8.97 -1.09
CA SER A 213 0.79 9.88 -0.64
C SER A 213 2.08 9.65 -1.44
N PRO A 214 2.89 10.68 -1.74
CA PRO A 214 4.22 10.48 -2.35
C PRO A 214 5.07 9.52 -1.51
N GLY A 215 5.96 8.73 -2.13
CA GLY A 215 6.75 7.68 -1.48
C GLY A 215 7.49 8.13 -0.23
N LYS A 216 8.09 9.34 -0.24
CA LYS A 216 8.70 9.94 0.96
C LYS A 216 7.70 10.07 2.11
N ILE A 217 6.48 10.51 1.82
CA ILE A 217 5.41 10.70 2.81
C ILE A 217 4.85 9.36 3.26
N ARG A 218 4.72 8.36 2.38
CA ARG A 218 4.35 6.98 2.77
C ARG A 218 5.33 6.43 3.80
N VAL A 219 6.63 6.61 3.59
CA VAL A 219 7.66 6.18 4.56
C VAL A 219 7.53 6.92 5.89
N LEU A 220 7.50 8.26 5.85
CA LEU A 220 7.45 9.08 7.06
C LEU A 220 6.18 8.84 7.86
N GLY A 221 5.02 8.88 7.21
CA GLY A 221 3.71 8.70 7.82
C GLY A 221 3.55 7.31 8.44
N THR A 222 3.97 6.27 7.72
CA THR A 222 3.83 4.89 8.16
C THR A 222 4.74 4.57 9.35
N LEU A 223 6.05 4.86 9.23
CA LEU A 223 7.01 4.54 10.29
C LEU A 223 6.79 5.37 11.55
N SER A 224 6.31 6.62 11.42
CA SER A 224 5.95 7.45 12.57
C SER A 224 4.85 6.83 13.43
N ASN A 225 4.01 5.95 12.87
CA ASN A 225 2.95 5.23 13.60
C ASN A 225 3.37 3.86 14.13
N SER A 226 4.56 3.36 13.78
CA SER A 226 5.05 2.08 14.29
C SER A 226 5.81 2.28 15.59
N ASN A 227 5.44 1.54 16.64
CA ASN A 227 6.22 1.48 17.88
C ASN A 227 7.44 0.57 17.71
N GLU A 228 7.29 -0.43 16.87
CA GLU A 228 8.27 -1.45 16.52
C GLU A 228 9.44 -0.81 15.78
N PHE A 229 9.17 0.10 14.84
CA PHE A 229 10.17 0.92 14.19
C PHE A 229 10.96 1.76 15.21
N SER A 230 10.24 2.56 16.02
CA SER A 230 10.88 3.39 17.05
C SER A 230 11.77 2.57 17.98
N LYS A 231 11.35 1.35 18.34
CA LYS A 231 12.12 0.43 19.19
C LYS A 231 13.35 -0.11 18.45
N ALA A 232 13.19 -0.57 17.20
CA ALA A 232 14.29 -1.13 16.40
C ALA A 232 15.41 -0.10 16.16
N PHE A 233 15.05 1.17 15.97
CA PHE A 233 16.01 2.26 15.76
C PHE A 233 16.30 3.11 17.00
N ARG A 234 15.75 2.73 18.16
CA ARG A 234 15.90 3.44 19.44
C ARG A 234 15.60 4.94 19.35
N CYS A 235 14.55 5.30 18.60
CA CYS A 235 14.13 6.68 18.42
C CYS A 235 13.63 7.29 19.75
N PRO A 236 14.19 8.43 20.22
CA PRO A 236 13.72 9.10 21.43
C PRO A 236 12.24 9.49 21.32
N ILE A 237 11.49 9.44 22.44
CA ILE A 237 10.10 9.90 22.49
C ILE A 237 10.04 11.38 22.09
N GLY A 238 9.14 11.72 21.17
CA GLY A 238 8.98 13.08 20.66
C GLY A 238 9.94 13.46 19.52
N SER A 239 10.86 12.57 19.14
CA SER A 239 11.62 12.75 17.88
C SER A 239 10.66 12.71 16.67
N PRO A 240 11.03 13.29 15.51
CA PRO A 240 10.15 13.34 14.34
C PRO A 240 9.57 11.99 13.92
N MET A 241 10.33 10.90 14.08
CA MET A 241 9.89 9.54 13.75
C MET A 241 9.32 8.75 14.93
N ASN A 242 9.22 9.36 16.11
CA ASN A 242 8.57 8.76 17.28
C ASN A 242 7.65 9.76 17.99
N PRO A 243 6.61 10.26 17.28
CA PRO A 243 5.63 11.14 17.88
C PRO A 243 4.86 10.42 19.01
N PRO A 244 4.44 11.14 20.07
CA PRO A 244 3.69 10.53 21.17
C PRO A 244 2.28 10.08 20.76
N LYS A 245 1.66 10.77 19.80
CA LYS A 245 0.37 10.38 19.21
C LYS A 245 0.64 9.57 17.95
N LYS A 246 0.18 8.31 17.93
CA LYS A 246 0.25 7.40 16.78
C LYS A 246 -1.17 6.98 16.38
N CYS A 247 -1.47 6.99 15.09
CA CYS A 247 -2.74 6.57 14.51
C CYS A 247 -2.75 5.05 14.31
N LYS A 248 -3.85 4.38 14.72
CA LYS A 248 -4.02 2.93 14.56
C LYS A 248 -5.50 2.52 14.48
N ILE A 249 -5.83 1.74 13.45
CA ILE A 249 -7.13 1.09 13.28
C ILE A 249 -6.99 -0.41 13.56
N TRP A 250 -6.28 -1.11 12.67
CA TRP A 250 -6.07 -2.56 12.63
C TRP A 250 -4.87 -3.01 13.47
#